data_AF-A0A9P3GCC7-F1
#
_entry.id   AF-A0A9P3GCC7-F1
#
_cell.length_a   1.000
_cell.length_b   1.000
_cell.length_c   1.000
_cell.angle_alpha   90.00
_cell.angle_beta   90.00
_cell.angle_gamma   90.00
#
_symmetry.space_group_name_H-M   'P 1'
#
loop_
_entity.id
_entity.type
_entity.pdbx_description
1 polymer ?
#
loop_
_entity_poly.entity_id
_entity_poly.type
_entity_poly.pdbx_seq_one_letter_code
_entity_poly.pdbx_strand_id
1 'polypeptide(L)'
;MGATNSQQSDSTEEYVHAFNKWLDRWRGHLYEQAIFAMDLANHPPDRLATHVVFILVERTEPKPAERERWFKVVGAEVLSREERSTALLDFGVTQEQVDTLNRDSRGDHTIQINIIAGEHLRMLWCSFRDLSKYQDMDKAASASLADMWEQALIAKVASGKPGTQSDFGSGSA
;
A
#
# COMPACT_ATOMS: atom_id res chain seq x y z
N MET A 1 3.55 -6.26 -42.08
CA MET A 1 3.35 -5.48 -40.83
C MET A 1 2.53 -6.36 -39.89
N GLY A 2 3.11 -6.88 -38.81
CA GLY A 2 2.39 -7.77 -37.89
C GLY A 2 3.28 -8.68 -37.04
N ALA A 3 4.29 -8.14 -36.37
CA ALA A 3 5.17 -8.93 -35.50
C ALA A 3 5.63 -8.15 -34.25
N THR A 4 4.71 -7.42 -33.60
CA THR A 4 5.06 -6.56 -32.45
C THR A 4 4.22 -6.83 -31.18
N ASN A 5 3.29 -7.79 -31.16
CA ASN A 5 2.36 -7.93 -30.03
C ASN A 5 2.67 -9.05 -29.03
N SER A 6 3.47 -10.07 -29.37
CA SER A 6 3.66 -11.23 -28.48
C SER A 6 4.75 -11.02 -27.41
N GLN A 7 5.81 -10.25 -27.70
CA GLN A 7 6.89 -10.03 -26.73
C GLN A 7 6.56 -8.99 -25.66
N GLN A 8 5.63 -8.06 -25.96
CA GLN A 8 5.20 -7.03 -25.01
C GLN A 8 4.07 -7.51 -24.08
N SER A 9 3.26 -8.48 -24.52
CA SER A 9 2.28 -9.17 -23.66
C SER A 9 2.97 -10.04 -22.61
N ASP A 10 3.96 -10.83 -23.03
CA ASP A 10 4.68 -11.76 -22.14
C ASP A 10 5.44 -11.02 -21.03
N SER A 11 5.99 -9.83 -21.33
CA SER A 11 6.70 -9.01 -20.34
C SER A 11 5.77 -8.35 -19.32
N THR A 12 4.55 -7.97 -19.75
CA THR A 12 3.53 -7.38 -18.87
C THR A 12 2.97 -8.43 -17.91
N GLU A 13 2.65 -9.63 -18.41
CA GLU A 13 2.15 -10.72 -17.56
C GLU A 13 3.20 -11.18 -16.54
N GLU A 14 4.48 -11.29 -16.94
CA GLU A 14 5.57 -11.60 -16.01
C GLU A 14 5.69 -10.53 -14.92
N TYR A 15 5.62 -9.25 -15.30
CA TYR A 15 5.69 -8.13 -14.34
C TYR A 15 4.55 -8.21 -13.32
N VAL A 16 3.31 -8.36 -13.78
CA VAL A 16 2.13 -8.47 -12.91
C VAL A 16 2.24 -9.68 -11.99
N HIS A 17 2.67 -10.83 -12.52
CA HIS A 17 2.85 -12.04 -11.72
C HIS A 17 3.92 -11.84 -10.65
N ALA A 18 5.07 -11.28 -11.02
CA ALA A 18 6.16 -10.97 -10.10
C ALA A 18 5.70 -9.99 -9.02
N PHE A 19 4.97 -8.95 -9.38
CA PHE A 19 4.45 -7.95 -8.45
C PHE A 19 3.47 -8.55 -7.45
N ASN A 20 2.53 -9.39 -7.90
CA ASN A 20 1.63 -10.10 -6.98
C ASN A 20 2.38 -10.98 -5.98
N LYS A 21 3.39 -11.72 -6.45
CA LYS A 21 4.19 -12.59 -5.57
C LYS A 21 5.05 -11.79 -4.58
N TRP A 22 5.54 -10.63 -4.99
CA TRP A 22 6.20 -9.70 -4.08
C TRP A 22 5.20 -9.17 -3.04
N LEU A 23 4.03 -8.72 -3.49
CA LEU A 23 2.99 -8.14 -2.65
C LEU A 23 2.48 -9.13 -1.59
N ASP A 24 2.29 -10.40 -1.95
CA ASP A 24 1.88 -11.46 -1.01
C ASP A 24 2.85 -11.59 0.17
N ARG A 25 4.16 -11.37 -0.06
CA ARG A 25 5.19 -11.45 0.99
C ARG A 25 5.20 -10.21 1.87
N TRP A 26 4.96 -9.04 1.29
CA TRP A 26 5.05 -7.76 1.98
C TRP A 26 3.75 -7.32 2.65
N ARG A 27 2.61 -7.95 2.31
CA ARG A 27 1.27 -7.57 2.76
C ARG A 27 1.17 -7.29 4.26
N GLY A 28 1.68 -8.17 5.12
CA GLY A 28 1.60 -7.99 6.57
C GLY A 28 2.30 -6.71 7.05
N HIS A 29 3.49 -6.44 6.53
CA HIS A 29 4.23 -5.24 6.90
C HIS A 29 3.63 -3.98 6.26
N LEU A 30 3.07 -4.07 5.05
CA LEU A 30 2.34 -2.96 4.44
C LEU A 30 1.14 -2.55 5.30
N TYR A 31 0.43 -3.50 5.91
CA TYR A 31 -0.69 -3.20 6.82
C TYR A 31 -0.22 -2.52 8.10
N GLU A 32 0.88 -3.01 8.67
CA GLU A 32 1.52 -2.42 9.85
C GLU A 32 1.96 -0.98 9.61
N GLN A 33 2.69 -0.72 8.53
CA GLN A 33 3.16 0.64 8.22
C GLN A 33 1.99 1.56 7.87
N ALA A 34 0.99 1.05 7.16
CA ALA A 34 -0.17 1.82 6.78
C ALA A 34 -0.95 2.31 8.02
N ILE A 35 -1.15 1.47 9.05
CA ILE A 35 -1.87 1.92 10.25
C ILE A 35 -1.09 2.98 11.05
N PHE A 36 0.26 2.89 11.07
CA PHE A 36 1.10 3.93 11.67
C PHE A 36 1.05 5.25 10.91
N ALA A 37 1.03 5.20 9.58
CA ALA A 37 0.91 6.38 8.72
C ALA A 37 -0.35 7.22 9.03
N MET A 38 -1.43 6.58 9.50
CA MET A 38 -2.72 7.25 9.69
C MET A 38 -2.79 8.12 10.95
N ASP A 39 -1.81 8.03 11.85
CA ASP A 39 -1.71 8.83 13.08
C ASP A 39 -3.04 8.96 13.86
N LEU A 40 -3.67 7.81 14.13
CA LEU A 40 -5.05 7.77 14.62
C LEU A 40 -5.26 8.46 15.97
N ALA A 41 -4.24 8.56 16.82
CA ALA A 41 -4.34 9.27 18.10
C ALA A 41 -4.47 10.80 17.94
N ASN A 42 -4.04 11.35 16.80
CA ASN A 42 -4.05 12.80 16.52
C ASN A 42 -5.11 13.22 15.50
N HIS A 43 -5.85 12.27 14.95
CA HIS A 43 -6.84 12.53 13.90
C HIS A 43 -8.26 12.07 14.28
N PRO A 44 -9.29 12.60 13.59
CA PRO A 44 -10.67 12.18 13.80
C PRO A 44 -10.90 10.67 13.59
N PRO A 45 -11.92 10.07 14.24
CA PRO A 45 -12.20 8.63 14.12
C PRO A 45 -12.45 8.13 12.69
N ASP A 46 -12.92 8.99 11.78
CA ASP A 46 -13.20 8.69 10.38
C ASP A 46 -11.98 8.86 9.46
N ARG A 47 -10.77 9.02 10.02
CA ARG A 47 -9.50 9.15 9.26
C ARG A 47 -9.32 8.00 8.26
N LEU A 48 -9.62 6.76 8.64
CA LEU A 48 -9.53 5.59 7.73
C LEU A 48 -10.56 5.61 6.59
N ALA A 49 -11.71 6.27 6.78
CA ALA A 49 -12.73 6.41 5.75
C ALA A 49 -12.37 7.52 4.74
N THR A 50 -11.70 8.57 5.21
CA THR A 50 -11.43 9.80 4.44
C THR A 50 -10.06 9.84 3.77
N HIS A 51 -9.11 9.03 4.26
CA HIS A 51 -7.74 8.99 3.76
C HIS A 51 -7.31 7.58 3.34
N VAL A 52 -6.31 7.52 2.47
CA VAL A 52 -5.71 6.29 1.97
C VAL A 52 -4.20 6.38 2.09
N VAL A 53 -3.56 5.23 2.21
CA VAL A 53 -2.10 5.14 2.06
C VAL A 53 -1.79 4.92 0.58
N PHE A 54 -0.92 5.74 0.02
CA PHE A 54 -0.52 5.69 -1.38
C PHE A 54 0.97 5.35 -1.46
N ILE A 55 1.33 4.31 -2.21
CA ILE A 55 2.70 3.77 -2.26
C ILE A 55 3.12 3.62 -3.72
N LEU A 56 4.28 4.19 -4.05
CA LEU A 56 4.93 4.05 -5.34
C LEU A 56 6.03 3.00 -5.24
N VAL A 57 5.99 2.00 -6.12
CA VAL A 57 7.02 0.98 -6.23
C VAL A 57 7.58 0.89 -7.64
N GLU A 58 8.86 0.58 -7.73
CA GLU A 58 9.56 0.32 -8.98
C GLU A 58 10.14 -1.08 -8.97
N ARG A 59 10.27 -1.67 -10.16
CA ARG A 59 11.05 -2.91 -10.32
C ARG A 59 12.52 -2.60 -10.07
N THR A 60 13.17 -3.44 -9.27
CA THR A 60 14.61 -3.33 -9.04
C THR A 60 15.35 -3.87 -10.25
N GLU A 61 16.22 -3.05 -10.84
CA GLU A 61 17.10 -3.45 -11.93
C GLU A 61 18.58 -3.28 -11.54
N PRO A 62 19.43 -4.31 -11.77
CA PRO A 62 19.11 -5.61 -12.33
C PRO A 62 18.25 -6.47 -11.39
N LYS A 63 17.35 -7.30 -11.95
CA LYS A 63 16.47 -8.23 -11.20
C LYS A 63 17.26 -9.08 -10.18
N PRO A 64 17.03 -8.91 -8.86
CA PRO A 64 17.72 -9.71 -7.84
C PRO A 64 17.29 -11.18 -7.84
N ALA A 65 18.13 -12.06 -7.30
CA ALA A 65 17.79 -13.46 -7.08
C ALA A 65 16.68 -13.65 -6.03
N GLU A 66 16.72 -12.83 -4.98
CA GLU A 66 15.74 -12.81 -3.90
C GLU A 66 14.45 -12.11 -4.35
N ARG A 67 13.32 -12.82 -4.26
CA ARG A 67 12.02 -12.33 -4.74
C ARG A 67 11.51 -11.14 -3.93
N GLU A 68 11.90 -11.09 -2.67
CA GLU A 68 11.58 -10.03 -1.71
C GLU A 68 12.13 -8.67 -2.16
N ARG A 69 13.19 -8.67 -2.96
CA ARG A 69 13.91 -7.48 -3.44
C ARG A 69 13.60 -7.15 -4.91
N TRP A 70 12.67 -7.85 -5.55
CA TRP A 70 12.27 -7.61 -6.94
C TRP A 70 11.67 -6.22 -7.17
N PHE A 71 11.12 -5.60 -6.13
CA PHE A 71 10.61 -4.24 -6.17
C PHE A 71 11.18 -3.45 -4.99
N LYS A 72 11.28 -2.13 -5.19
CA LYS A 72 11.66 -1.15 -4.17
C LYS A 72 10.55 -0.11 -4.03
N VAL A 73 10.34 0.40 -2.83
CA VAL A 73 9.47 1.56 -2.58
C VAL A 73 10.27 2.81 -2.92
N VAL A 74 9.69 3.70 -3.72
CA VAL A 74 10.33 4.96 -4.14
C VAL A 74 9.66 6.20 -3.61
N GLY A 75 8.44 6.06 -3.08
CA GLY A 75 7.72 7.10 -2.37
C GLY A 75 6.48 6.53 -1.71
N ALA A 76 6.06 7.12 -0.61
CA ALA A 76 4.79 6.80 0.01
C ALA A 76 4.23 7.99 0.77
N GLU A 77 2.91 8.16 0.75
CA GLU A 77 2.23 9.27 1.40
C GLU A 77 0.82 8.88 1.84
N VAL A 78 0.23 9.70 2.71
CA VAL A 78 -1.19 9.60 3.07
C VAL A 78 -1.96 10.67 2.32
N LEU A 79 -2.90 10.24 1.49
CA LEU A 79 -3.72 11.14 0.69
C LEU A 79 -5.15 11.14 1.22
N SER A 80 -5.81 12.29 1.18
CA SER A 80 -7.28 12.31 1.20
C SER A 80 -7.84 11.58 -0.03
N ARG A 81 -9.12 11.18 0.01
CA ARG A 81 -9.79 10.57 -1.16
C ARG A 81 -9.81 11.49 -2.39
N GLU A 82 -9.85 12.80 -2.19
CA GLU A 82 -9.80 13.80 -3.27
C GLU A 82 -8.41 13.82 -3.90
N GLU A 83 -7.35 14.00 -3.10
CA GLU A 83 -5.96 14.00 -3.58
C GLU A 83 -5.61 12.67 -4.26
N ARG A 84 -6.06 11.55 -3.71
CA ARG A 84 -5.95 10.24 -4.36
C ARG A 84 -6.60 10.23 -5.75
N SER A 85 -7.79 10.80 -5.90
CA SER A 85 -8.50 10.82 -7.18
C SER A 85 -7.69 11.58 -8.23
N THR A 86 -7.15 12.74 -7.85
CA THR A 86 -6.23 13.52 -8.70
C THR A 86 -5.00 12.70 -9.08
N ALA A 87 -4.33 12.08 -8.09
CA ALA A 87 -3.15 11.25 -8.34
C ALA A 87 -3.46 10.10 -9.32
N LEU A 88 -4.58 9.39 -9.16
CA LEU A 88 -4.97 8.31 -10.05
C LEU A 88 -5.23 8.79 -11.49
N LEU A 89 -5.85 9.96 -11.67
CA LEU A 89 -6.05 10.56 -12.99
C LEU A 89 -4.72 10.92 -13.65
N ASP A 90 -3.77 11.46 -12.88
CA ASP A 90 -2.41 11.79 -13.35
C ASP A 90 -1.64 10.52 -13.79
N PHE A 91 -1.94 9.38 -13.18
CA PHE A 91 -1.43 8.05 -13.58
C PHE A 91 -2.20 7.42 -14.76
N GLY A 92 -3.16 8.12 -15.35
CA GLY A 92 -3.90 7.64 -16.52
C GLY A 92 -5.07 6.71 -16.19
N VAL A 93 -5.48 6.60 -14.93
CA VAL A 93 -6.74 5.93 -14.57
C VAL A 93 -7.90 6.78 -15.09
N THR A 94 -8.91 6.16 -15.68
CA THR A 94 -10.05 6.90 -16.25
C THR A 94 -10.96 7.47 -15.15
N GLN A 95 -11.67 8.56 -15.45
CA GLN A 95 -12.65 9.15 -14.52
C GLN A 95 -13.71 8.13 -14.08
N GLU A 96 -14.21 7.28 -14.98
CA GLU A 96 -15.19 6.24 -14.66
C GLU A 96 -14.65 5.22 -13.63
N GLN A 97 -13.39 4.83 -13.78
CA GLN A 97 -12.71 3.95 -12.82
C GLN A 97 -12.54 4.67 -11.48
N VAL A 98 -12.07 5.93 -11.48
CA VAL A 98 -11.93 6.75 -10.26
C VAL A 98 -13.28 6.89 -9.54
N ASP A 99 -14.36 7.17 -10.26
CA ASP A 99 -15.72 7.27 -9.69
C ASP A 99 -16.18 5.95 -9.08
N THR A 100 -15.83 4.83 -9.70
CA THR A 100 -16.09 3.50 -9.15
C THR A 100 -15.31 3.26 -7.86
N LEU A 101 -14.05 3.67 -7.79
CA LEU A 101 -13.23 3.60 -6.56
C LEU A 101 -13.71 4.58 -5.47
N ASN A 102 -14.23 5.73 -5.85
CA ASN A 102 -14.81 6.71 -4.92
C ASN A 102 -16.06 6.18 -4.24
N ARG A 103 -16.86 5.37 -4.96
CA ARG A 103 -18.04 4.70 -4.42
C ARG A 103 -17.74 3.50 -3.53
N ASP A 104 -16.52 2.94 -3.57
CA ASP A 104 -16.11 1.87 -2.65
C ASP A 104 -15.90 2.45 -1.23
N SER A 105 -16.90 2.21 -0.38
CA SER A 105 -16.90 2.57 1.04
C SER A 105 -17.00 1.30 1.88
N ARG A 106 -16.00 1.09 2.74
CA ARG A 106 -15.90 -0.12 3.59
C ARG A 106 -15.91 0.22 5.08
N GLY A 107 -16.53 1.35 5.42
CA GLY A 107 -16.63 1.86 6.79
C GLY A 107 -15.38 2.60 7.26
N ASP A 108 -15.41 2.95 8.54
CA ASP A 108 -14.42 3.74 9.29
C ASP A 108 -13.32 2.90 9.96
N HIS A 109 -13.39 1.58 9.83
CA HIS A 109 -12.46 0.62 10.43
C HIS A 109 -11.68 -0.17 9.38
N THR A 110 -11.71 0.25 8.12
CA THR A 110 -10.98 -0.39 7.02
C THR A 110 -9.99 0.59 6.42
N ILE A 111 -8.70 0.29 6.51
CA ILE A 111 -7.67 1.05 5.79
C ILE A 111 -7.62 0.62 4.33
N GLN A 112 -7.47 1.59 3.43
CA GLN A 112 -7.20 1.36 2.01
C GLN A 112 -5.74 1.72 1.70
N ILE A 113 -5.05 0.82 1.03
CA ILE A 113 -3.67 1.01 0.57
C ILE A 113 -3.67 0.88 -0.96
N ASN A 114 -3.30 1.95 -1.66
CA ASN A 114 -3.11 1.97 -3.10
C ASN A 114 -1.62 1.86 -3.41
N ILE A 115 -1.26 0.95 -4.30
CA ILE A 115 0.12 0.65 -4.65
C ILE A 115 0.25 0.71 -6.17
N ILE A 116 1.09 1.60 -6.66
CA ILE A 116 1.38 1.78 -8.09
C ILE A 116 2.73 1.14 -8.40
N ALA A 117 2.74 0.23 -9.38
CA ALA A 117 3.93 -0.44 -9.89
C ALA A 117 3.96 -0.33 -11.42
N GLY A 118 4.69 0.64 -11.96
CA GLY A 118 4.57 0.99 -13.38
C GLY A 118 3.14 1.41 -13.72
N GLU A 119 2.51 0.77 -14.71
CA GLU A 119 1.12 1.02 -15.11
C GLU A 119 0.10 0.19 -14.31
N HIS A 120 0.53 -0.53 -13.26
CA HIS A 120 -0.33 -1.40 -12.49
C HIS A 120 -0.71 -0.80 -11.15
N LEU A 121 -2.01 -0.61 -10.96
CA LEU A 121 -2.61 -0.32 -9.65
C LEU A 121 -2.98 -1.63 -8.93
N ARG A 122 -2.59 -1.71 -7.66
CA ARG A 122 -3.12 -2.69 -6.70
C ARG A 122 -3.71 -1.97 -5.51
N MET A 123 -4.83 -2.48 -5.04
CA MET A 123 -5.49 -2.00 -3.83
C MET A 123 -5.52 -3.12 -2.82
N LEU A 124 -5.14 -2.80 -1.59
CA LEU A 124 -5.31 -3.67 -0.45
C LEU A 124 -6.26 -3.02 0.54
N TRP A 125 -6.98 -3.88 1.26
CA TRP A 125 -7.85 -3.47 2.34
C TRP A 125 -7.52 -4.29 3.58
N CYS A 126 -7.44 -3.63 4.72
CA CYS A 126 -7.29 -4.28 6.01
C CYS A 126 -8.33 -3.71 6.97
N SER A 127 -9.21 -4.58 7.46
CA SER A 127 -10.27 -4.21 8.40
C SER A 127 -9.84 -4.56 9.82
N PHE A 128 -10.01 -3.61 10.72
CA PHE A 128 -9.69 -3.76 12.13
C PHE A 128 -10.99 -3.98 12.91
N ARG A 129 -10.99 -4.97 13.80
CA ARG A 129 -12.12 -5.19 14.71
C ARG A 129 -12.16 -4.15 15.83
N ASP A 130 -10.98 -3.68 16.22
CA ASP A 130 -10.77 -2.74 17.31
C ASP A 130 -9.58 -1.84 16.96
N LEU A 131 -9.79 -0.52 17.04
CA LEU A 131 -8.80 0.51 16.78
C LEU A 131 -8.29 1.17 18.06
N SER A 132 -8.83 0.82 19.24
CA SER A 132 -8.51 1.45 20.52
C SER A 132 -7.00 1.50 20.78
N LYS A 133 -6.28 0.40 20.50
CA LYS A 133 -4.80 0.34 20.60
C LYS A 133 -4.07 1.48 19.87
N TYR A 134 -4.60 1.91 18.72
CA TYR A 134 -3.99 2.96 17.90
C TYR A 134 -4.57 4.34 18.21
N GLN A 135 -5.85 4.43 18.56
CA GLN A 135 -6.54 5.67 18.92
C GLN A 135 -6.13 6.19 20.31
N ASP A 136 -5.91 5.27 21.26
CA ASP A 136 -5.51 5.56 22.64
C ASP A 136 -3.98 5.58 22.82
N MET A 137 -3.22 5.46 21.72
CA MET A 137 -1.77 5.57 21.75
C MET A 137 -1.36 6.98 22.23
N ASP A 138 -0.22 7.09 22.92
CA ASP A 138 0.36 8.39 23.22
C ASP A 138 0.53 9.21 21.92
N LYS A 139 0.07 10.46 21.97
CA LYS A 139 0.01 11.33 20.78
C LYS A 139 1.38 11.63 20.19
N ALA A 140 2.40 11.80 21.03
CA ALA A 140 3.75 12.08 20.55
C ALA A 140 4.37 10.81 19.93
N ALA A 141 4.11 9.64 20.52
CA ALA A 141 4.52 8.37 19.94
C ALA A 141 3.83 8.10 18.59
N SER A 142 2.51 8.32 18.50
CA SER A 142 1.72 8.15 17.27
C SER A 142 2.22 9.08 16.15
N ALA A 143 2.42 10.37 16.47
CA ALA A 143 2.98 11.33 15.51
C ALA A 143 4.40 10.95 15.07
N SER A 144 5.24 10.47 15.99
CA SER A 144 6.61 10.03 15.65
C SER A 144 6.59 8.82 14.71
N LEU A 145 5.70 7.85 14.93
CA LEU A 145 5.54 6.70 14.05
C LEU A 145 5.04 7.14 12.66
N ALA A 146 4.08 8.08 12.62
CA ALA A 146 3.53 8.64 11.39
C ALA A 146 4.50 9.55 10.62
N ASP A 147 5.52 10.10 11.27
CA ASP A 147 6.59 10.86 10.60
C ASP A 147 7.63 9.91 9.99
N MET A 148 7.91 8.78 10.65
CA MET A 148 8.98 7.85 10.26
C MET A 148 8.53 6.69 9.36
N TRP A 149 7.22 6.43 9.22
CA TRP A 149 6.71 5.21 8.57
C TRP A 149 7.21 5.02 7.13
N GLU A 150 7.31 6.07 6.32
CA GLU A 150 7.77 5.96 4.93
C GLU A 150 9.22 5.47 4.90
N GLN A 151 10.10 6.10 5.68
CA GLN A 151 11.51 5.71 5.75
C GLN A 151 11.66 4.31 6.35
N ALA A 152 10.85 3.96 7.33
CA ALA A 152 10.82 2.62 7.90
C ALA A 152 10.38 1.56 6.86
N LEU A 153 9.35 1.87 6.07
CA LEU A 153 8.87 1.01 4.97
C LEU A 153 9.95 0.82 3.90
N ILE A 154 10.56 1.92 3.43
CA ILE A 154 11.64 1.89 2.43
C ILE A 154 12.81 1.04 2.93
N ALA A 155 13.29 1.32 4.15
CA ALA A 155 14.40 0.58 4.76
C ALA A 155 14.06 -0.91 4.93
N LYS A 156 12.84 -1.22 5.36
CA LYS A 156 12.41 -2.61 5.51
C LYS A 156 12.37 -3.33 4.17
N VAL A 157 11.75 -2.76 3.14
CA VAL A 157 11.70 -3.35 1.80
C VAL A 157 13.10 -3.56 1.24
N ALA A 158 13.98 -2.56 1.38
CA ALA A 158 15.38 -2.65 0.93
C ALA A 158 16.14 -3.81 1.61
N SER A 159 15.81 -4.13 2.87
CA SER A 159 16.43 -5.23 3.61
C SER A 159 16.09 -6.64 3.07
N GLY A 160 15.03 -6.77 2.26
CA GLY A 160 14.59 -8.06 1.72
C GLY A 160 13.98 -9.02 2.75
N LYS A 161 13.64 -8.54 3.95
CA LYS A 161 13.14 -9.38 5.06
C LYS A 161 11.69 -9.04 5.40
N PRO A 162 10.70 -9.58 4.68
CA PRO A 162 9.31 -9.48 5.09
C PRO A 162 9.18 -10.10 6.48
N GLY A 163 8.55 -9.41 7.43
CA GLY A 163 8.31 -9.95 8.77
C GLY A 163 7.52 -11.26 8.71
N THR A 164 7.64 -12.10 9.73
CA THR A 164 6.77 -13.28 9.86
C THR A 164 5.33 -12.81 10.02
N GLN A 165 4.43 -13.35 9.19
CA GLN A 165 2.99 -13.04 9.14
C GLN A 165 2.23 -13.33 10.47
N SER A 166 2.92 -13.84 11.48
CA SER A 166 2.38 -14.43 12.72
C SER A 166 1.79 -13.43 13.72
N ASP A 167 2.09 -12.14 13.60
CA ASP A 167 1.85 -11.22 14.74
C ASP A 167 0.51 -10.46 14.66
N PHE A 168 -0.25 -10.65 13.58
CA PHE A 168 -1.56 -10.00 13.37
C PHE A 168 -2.78 -10.93 13.60
N GLY A 169 -2.58 -12.17 14.06
CA GLY A 169 -3.60 -13.23 13.92
C GLY A 169 -3.85 -14.18 15.09
N SER A 170 -3.42 -13.89 16.32
CA SER A 170 -3.76 -14.71 17.51
C SER A 170 -4.69 -13.97 18.48
N GLY A 171 -5.70 -13.27 17.96
CA GLY A 171 -6.91 -12.97 18.72
C GLY A 171 -7.82 -14.20 18.69
N SER A 172 -7.56 -15.17 19.56
CA SER A 172 -8.42 -16.34 19.76
C SER A 172 -9.86 -15.89 20.00
N ALA A 173 -10.80 -16.54 19.29
CA ALA A 173 -12.24 -16.39 19.50
C ALA A 173 -12.68 -16.84 20.89
#